data_AF-A0A9D1D8Y2-F1
#
_entry.id   AF-A0A9D1D8Y2-F1
#
_cell.length_a   1.000
_cell.length_b   1.000
_cell.length_c   1.000
_cell.angle_alpha   90.00
_cell.angle_beta   90.00
_cell.angle_gamma   90.00
#
_symmetry.space_group_name_H-M   'P 1'
#
loop_
_entity.id
_entity.type
_entity.pdbx_description
1 polymer ?
#
loop_
_entity_poly.entity_id
_entity_poly.type
_entity_poly.pdbx_seq_one_letter_code
_entity_poly.pdbx_strand_id
1 'polypeptide(L)'
;MRNANVLKGAKRLTAVLLALVMLLGLVPQAFAAGQARSTETQTSSPEETVYVNSYGGSTREVDFSDHWRFNLGSGSAAKEYNDSAWRDVDLPHDYSIEQEYSASNEAESGYLPGGTGWYRKTFTLSPDWKGKYITIDFGGVYMNATVYLNGEELGFHPYGYTAFSFELPQNLLDFNGENIIAVKVEHNIPSSRWYSGSGIYRTVHLTVTDPVHVAKDGVYVTTPNLKNDRTDGTMEIETVVENTSAVASEVTVRQTLYKQGATAAAVAGFNLETSKSIPAGERITVEQTGKIDNPDLWSPDSPNLYTLKTEVLVGDSVVDTCETEFGFRWTNFNSTNGFELNGEPTKLKGVCMHHDQGSLGSEAWYRAIERQVEILKEMGCNAIRVTHNPAAPELIEIANEKGMMLIDEAFDTWTNPKNGNVHDYSKWFDVAIGDDNAILGGEADMTWAEFDIKAMVNQDKNSPAVIMYSLGNEVLEGISGNANNY
;
A
#
# COMPACT_ATOMS: atom_id res chain seq x y z
N MET A 1 68.51 -14.37 18.05
CA MET A 1 68.64 -14.34 19.52
C MET A 1 67.23 -14.14 20.08
N ARG A 2 66.54 -15.21 20.45
CA ARG A 2 66.41 -15.74 21.83
C ARG A 2 65.93 -14.66 22.82
N ASN A 3 64.64 -14.59 23.10
CA ASN A 3 64.01 -15.36 24.18
C ASN A 3 62.49 -15.17 24.20
N ALA A 4 61.79 -16.29 24.09
CA ALA A 4 60.44 -16.48 24.59
C ALA A 4 60.49 -16.72 26.11
N ASN A 5 59.44 -16.37 26.83
CA ASN A 5 58.89 -17.32 27.79
C ASN A 5 57.40 -17.11 28.07
N VAL A 6 56.71 -18.22 27.88
CA VAL A 6 55.31 -18.54 28.12
C VAL A 6 55.17 -18.98 29.57
N LEU A 7 54.08 -18.62 30.25
CA LEU A 7 53.47 -19.54 31.22
C LEU A 7 51.94 -19.40 31.27
N LYS A 8 51.32 -20.57 31.08
CA LYS A 8 49.90 -20.92 31.05
C LYS A 8 49.35 -21.05 32.48
N GLY A 9 48.03 -20.92 32.67
CA GLY A 9 47.39 -21.47 33.89
C GLY A 9 45.94 -21.10 34.22
N ALA A 10 45.00 -21.44 33.34
CA ALA A 10 43.63 -21.95 33.60
C ALA A 10 42.76 -21.53 34.83
N LYS A 11 41.57 -21.00 34.47
CA LYS A 11 40.19 -21.41 34.85
C LYS A 11 39.50 -20.89 36.14
N ARG A 12 38.46 -20.09 35.86
CA ARG A 12 37.05 -20.10 36.36
C ARG A 12 36.74 -19.52 37.76
N LEU A 13 36.02 -18.39 37.78
CA LEU A 13 34.57 -18.24 38.10
C LEU A 13 34.19 -16.75 37.83
N THR A 14 33.31 -16.42 36.85
CA THR A 14 31.90 -15.94 37.04
C THR A 14 31.73 -14.82 38.08
N ALA A 15 31.00 -13.72 37.88
CA ALA A 15 30.17 -13.24 36.78
C ALA A 15 29.77 -11.77 37.05
N VAL A 16 29.57 -11.01 35.97
CA VAL A 16 28.49 -10.02 35.74
C VAL A 16 28.39 -8.81 36.68
N LEU A 17 28.87 -7.65 36.20
CA LEU A 17 28.08 -6.41 36.13
C LEU A 17 28.81 -5.38 35.23
N LEU A 18 28.04 -4.56 34.51
CA LEU A 18 28.44 -3.52 33.54
C LEU A 18 28.64 -3.97 32.08
N ALA A 19 27.53 -4.11 31.36
CA ALA A 19 27.38 -3.63 29.98
C ALA A 19 25.89 -3.39 29.71
N LEU A 20 25.40 -2.20 29.99
CA LEU A 20 24.03 -1.79 29.63
C LEU A 20 23.94 -0.25 29.61
N VAL A 21 24.57 0.35 28.61
CA VAL A 21 24.21 1.68 28.12
C VAL A 21 24.42 1.64 26.60
N MET A 22 23.34 1.91 25.86
CA MET A 22 23.17 2.00 24.39
C MET A 22 22.24 0.92 23.84
N LEU A 23 20.95 1.27 23.80
CA LEU A 23 19.96 0.94 22.77
C LEU A 23 18.61 1.49 23.24
N LEU A 24 18.41 2.79 23.06
CA LEU A 24 17.07 3.39 22.99
C LEU A 24 16.80 3.65 21.51
N GLY A 25 16.52 2.57 20.78
CA GLY A 25 15.71 2.64 19.58
C GLY A 25 14.27 2.49 20.02
N LEU A 26 13.44 3.50 19.78
CA LEU A 26 11.99 3.41 19.92
C LEU A 26 11.49 2.45 18.85
N VAL A 27 11.32 1.19 19.23
CA VAL A 27 10.48 0.25 18.51
C VAL A 27 9.04 0.56 18.92
N PRO A 28 8.08 0.75 18.00
CA PRO A 28 6.68 0.76 18.37
C PRO A 28 6.35 -0.63 18.95
N GLN A 29 6.12 -0.70 20.27
CA GLN A 29 5.67 -1.92 20.91
C GLN A 29 4.15 -2.00 20.73
N ALA A 30 3.70 -2.88 19.84
CA ALA A 30 2.36 -3.45 19.96
C ALA A 30 2.31 -4.21 21.29
N PHE A 31 1.52 -3.73 22.26
CA PHE A 31 1.25 -4.47 23.48
C PHE A 31 0.02 -5.34 23.25
N ALA A 32 0.22 -6.63 23.00
CA ALA A 32 -0.84 -7.62 23.15
C ALA A 32 -1.14 -7.80 24.65
N ALA A 33 -2.16 -7.13 25.15
CA ALA A 33 -2.67 -7.38 26.50
C ALA A 33 -3.72 -8.50 26.44
N GLY A 34 -3.29 -9.76 26.52
CA GLY A 34 -4.20 -10.90 26.62
C GLY A 34 -4.90 -10.90 27.98
N GLN A 35 -6.22 -10.64 28.00
CA GLN A 35 -7.04 -10.78 29.20
C GLN A 35 -7.92 -12.04 29.08
N ALA A 36 -7.58 -13.10 29.84
CA ALA A 36 -8.38 -14.32 29.89
C ALA A 36 -9.67 -14.07 30.71
N ARG A 37 -10.83 -14.27 30.08
CA ARG A 37 -12.14 -14.13 30.73
C ARG A 37 -12.60 -15.48 31.28
N SER A 38 -12.85 -15.59 32.58
CA SER A 38 -13.60 -16.71 33.17
C SER A 38 -14.96 -16.21 33.63
N THR A 39 -16.01 -16.88 33.19
CA THR A 39 -17.39 -16.57 33.59
C THR A 39 -18.00 -17.85 34.13
N GLU A 40 -18.19 -17.92 35.45
CA GLU A 40 -18.85 -19.05 36.11
C GLU A 40 -20.36 -18.97 35.89
N THR A 41 -20.83 -19.46 34.74
CA THR A 41 -22.13 -20.15 34.62
C THR A 41 -22.11 -21.04 33.37
N GLN A 42 -22.38 -22.33 33.58
CA GLN A 42 -22.30 -23.48 32.67
C GLN A 42 -22.66 -23.24 31.18
N THR A 43 -21.62 -23.23 30.35
CA THR A 43 -21.36 -24.15 29.22
C THR A 43 -19.86 -24.13 29.00
N SER A 44 -19.18 -25.26 29.14
CA SER A 44 -17.74 -25.35 28.87
C SER A 44 -17.53 -25.31 27.35
N SER A 45 -17.47 -24.12 26.78
CA SER A 45 -16.77 -23.90 25.52
C SER A 45 -15.28 -24.25 25.72
N PRO A 46 -14.56 -24.70 24.67
CA PRO A 46 -13.11 -24.74 24.70
C PRO A 46 -12.56 -23.37 25.13
N GLU A 47 -11.40 -23.34 25.80
CA GLU A 47 -10.68 -22.07 26.00
C GLU A 47 -10.46 -21.40 24.64
N GLU A 48 -10.94 -20.16 24.54
CA GLU A 48 -10.88 -19.36 23.33
C GLU A 48 -9.82 -18.28 23.51
N THR A 49 -8.85 -18.23 22.59
CA THR A 49 -7.95 -17.09 22.47
C THR A 49 -8.62 -16.08 21.57
N VAL A 50 -9.04 -14.94 22.11
CA VAL A 50 -9.49 -13.77 21.33
C VAL A 50 -8.36 -12.75 21.37
N TYR A 51 -7.82 -12.41 20.20
CA TYR A 51 -6.86 -11.30 20.09
C TYR A 51 -7.63 -10.01 19.97
N VAL A 52 -7.37 -9.09 20.89
CA VAL A 52 -7.85 -7.71 20.82
C VAL A 52 -6.63 -6.84 20.67
N ASN A 53 -6.48 -6.27 19.47
CA ASN A 53 -5.32 -5.43 19.19
C ASN A 53 -5.59 -4.03 19.71
N SER A 54 -4.59 -3.42 20.35
CA SER A 54 -4.66 -2.04 20.82
C SER A 54 -3.77 -1.16 19.96
N TYR A 55 -4.36 -0.17 19.31
CA TYR A 55 -3.66 0.76 18.44
C TYR A 55 -3.57 2.16 19.07
N GLY A 56 -2.39 2.75 19.01
CA GLY A 56 -2.07 4.05 19.59
C GLY A 56 -0.64 4.48 19.24
N GLY A 57 -0.25 5.69 19.61
CA GLY A 57 1.06 6.26 19.31
C GLY A 57 0.97 7.47 18.38
N SER A 58 2.15 7.97 17.99
CA SER A 58 2.32 9.20 17.19
C SER A 58 2.75 8.93 15.75
N THR A 59 2.77 7.66 15.32
CA THR A 59 3.08 7.31 13.93
C THR A 59 1.83 7.53 13.06
N ARG A 60 2.03 8.15 11.90
CA ARG A 60 0.95 8.45 10.96
C ARG A 60 0.30 7.19 10.39
N GLU A 61 1.08 6.14 10.16
CA GLU A 61 0.61 4.86 9.63
C GLU A 61 0.92 3.74 10.63
N VAL A 62 0.00 2.79 10.72
CA VAL A 62 0.08 1.66 11.65
C VAL A 62 -0.31 0.39 10.91
N ASP A 63 0.59 -0.60 10.90
CA ASP A 63 0.31 -1.92 10.36
C ASP A 63 -0.91 -2.53 11.04
N PHE A 64 -1.88 -2.95 10.22
CA PHE A 64 -3.14 -3.50 10.64
C PHE A 64 -3.34 -4.93 10.13
N SER A 65 -2.25 -5.61 9.76
CA SER A 65 -2.27 -6.91 9.08
C SER A 65 -2.42 -8.11 10.02
N ASP A 66 -2.08 -7.99 11.29
CA ASP A 66 -2.07 -9.11 12.24
C ASP A 66 -3.45 -9.55 12.76
N HIS A 67 -3.60 -10.77 13.27
CA HIS A 67 -4.74 -11.19 14.11
C HIS A 67 -6.14 -10.93 13.53
N TRP A 68 -6.34 -11.22 12.25
CA TRP A 68 -7.67 -11.26 11.63
C TRP A 68 -8.32 -12.63 11.83
N ARG A 69 -9.65 -12.64 11.91
CA ARG A 69 -10.48 -13.85 11.86
C ARG A 69 -10.98 -14.06 10.45
N PHE A 70 -10.78 -15.25 9.91
CA PHE A 70 -11.21 -15.62 8.57
C PHE A 70 -12.17 -16.82 8.58
N ASN A 71 -13.21 -16.74 7.74
CA ASN A 71 -14.04 -17.87 7.39
C ASN A 71 -14.44 -17.85 5.91
N LEU A 72 -14.32 -19.01 5.26
CA LEU A 72 -14.84 -19.23 3.91
C LEU A 72 -16.32 -19.66 4.01
N GLY A 73 -17.20 -18.95 3.31
CA GLY A 73 -18.63 -19.19 3.27
C GLY A 73 -19.43 -18.13 4.03
N SER A 74 -20.23 -18.57 5.02
CA SER A 74 -21.13 -17.67 5.74
C SER A 74 -20.41 -16.78 6.75
N GLY A 75 -20.80 -15.52 6.83
CA GLY A 75 -20.35 -14.59 7.86
C GLY A 75 -21.32 -13.42 8.02
N SER A 76 -20.97 -12.50 8.90
CA SER A 76 -21.77 -11.30 9.15
C SER A 76 -20.89 -10.13 9.56
N ALA A 77 -21.31 -8.92 9.16
CA ALA A 77 -20.75 -7.67 9.63
C ALA A 77 -21.23 -7.28 11.03
N ALA A 78 -22.28 -7.91 11.56
CA ALA A 78 -22.87 -7.53 12.85
C ALA A 78 -21.83 -7.55 13.97
N LYS A 79 -21.84 -6.51 14.81
CA LYS A 79 -20.88 -6.37 15.91
C LYS A 79 -20.90 -7.58 16.85
N GLU A 80 -22.09 -8.03 17.23
CA GLU A 80 -22.30 -9.16 18.15
C GLU A 80 -22.20 -10.55 17.48
N TYR A 81 -21.76 -10.63 16.23
CA TYR A 81 -21.60 -11.92 15.55
C TYR A 81 -20.50 -12.74 16.20
N ASN A 82 -20.81 -14.01 16.54
CA ASN A 82 -19.85 -14.92 17.12
C ASN A 82 -18.95 -15.53 16.05
N ASP A 83 -17.71 -15.06 15.96
CA ASP A 83 -16.64 -15.55 15.10
C ASP A 83 -15.61 -16.41 15.86
N SER A 84 -15.94 -16.90 17.06
CA SER A 84 -15.03 -17.70 17.90
C SER A 84 -14.48 -18.95 17.20
N ALA A 85 -15.25 -19.52 16.27
CA ALA A 85 -14.90 -20.69 15.50
C ALA A 85 -14.08 -20.38 14.22
N TRP A 86 -13.87 -19.11 13.91
CA TRP A 86 -13.13 -18.68 12.72
C TRP A 86 -11.63 -18.83 12.95
N ARG A 87 -10.90 -19.04 11.85
CA ARG A 87 -9.45 -19.21 11.89
C ARG A 87 -8.77 -17.85 12.10
N ASP A 88 -7.76 -17.81 12.95
CA ASP A 88 -6.87 -16.65 13.07
C ASP A 88 -5.88 -16.64 11.88
N VAL A 89 -5.73 -15.50 11.21
CA VAL A 89 -4.84 -15.29 10.07
C VAL A 89 -4.16 -13.92 10.19
N ASP A 90 -2.91 -13.85 9.74
CA ASP A 90 -2.25 -12.58 9.46
C ASP A 90 -2.37 -12.29 7.95
N LEU A 91 -2.46 -11.03 7.60
CA LEU A 91 -2.47 -10.55 6.22
C LEU A 91 -1.03 -10.28 5.74
N PRO A 92 -0.78 -10.32 4.42
CA PRO A 92 -1.69 -10.69 3.33
C PRO A 92 -2.13 -12.15 3.37
N HIS A 93 -3.34 -12.44 2.90
CA HIS A 93 -3.93 -13.78 2.92
C HIS A 93 -4.69 -14.11 1.63
N ASP A 94 -4.39 -15.28 1.06
CA ASP A 94 -5.08 -15.85 -0.10
C ASP A 94 -5.86 -17.11 0.29
N TYR A 95 -7.19 -17.06 0.31
CA TYR A 95 -7.99 -18.22 0.65
C TYR A 95 -8.20 -19.20 -0.51
N SER A 96 -7.82 -18.85 -1.74
CA SER A 96 -7.87 -19.79 -2.87
C SER A 96 -6.71 -20.77 -2.85
N ILE A 97 -5.50 -20.33 -2.46
CA ILE A 97 -4.30 -21.20 -2.49
C ILE A 97 -4.40 -22.38 -1.50
N GLU A 98 -5.23 -22.23 -0.46
CA GLU A 98 -5.44 -23.26 0.56
C GLU A 98 -6.53 -24.28 0.19
N GLN A 99 -7.29 -24.02 -0.88
CA GLN A 99 -8.37 -24.90 -1.31
C GLN A 99 -7.85 -26.04 -2.20
N GLU A 100 -8.62 -27.12 -2.27
CA GLU A 100 -8.29 -28.26 -3.12
C GLU A 100 -8.49 -27.94 -4.60
N TYR A 101 -7.58 -28.43 -5.43
CA TYR A 101 -7.75 -28.39 -6.88
C TYR A 101 -8.97 -29.21 -7.32
N SER A 102 -9.72 -28.71 -8.30
CA SER A 102 -10.82 -29.45 -8.91
C SER A 102 -10.83 -29.32 -10.42
N ALA A 103 -10.94 -30.45 -11.12
CA ALA A 103 -11.11 -30.48 -12.57
C ALA A 103 -12.47 -29.92 -13.06
N SER A 104 -13.40 -29.61 -12.14
CA SER A 104 -14.62 -28.86 -12.45
C SER A 104 -14.39 -27.37 -12.59
N ASN A 105 -13.26 -26.86 -12.08
CA ASN A 105 -12.84 -25.47 -12.24
C ASN A 105 -12.03 -25.31 -13.53
N GLU A 106 -11.58 -24.09 -13.82
CA GLU A 106 -10.95 -23.75 -15.09
C GLU A 106 -9.43 -23.86 -15.04
N ALA A 107 -8.85 -24.32 -16.15
CA ALA A 107 -7.41 -24.42 -16.29
C ALA A 107 -6.72 -23.05 -16.24
N GLU A 108 -7.33 -22.01 -16.81
CA GLU A 108 -6.74 -20.67 -16.93
C GLU A 108 -6.53 -20.00 -15.57
N SER A 109 -7.35 -20.32 -14.57
CA SER A 109 -7.25 -19.85 -13.19
C SER A 109 -6.62 -20.90 -12.25
N GLY A 110 -5.93 -21.90 -12.79
CA GLY A 110 -5.15 -22.87 -12.01
C GLY A 110 -5.97 -23.96 -11.32
N TYR A 111 -7.21 -24.23 -11.78
CA TYR A 111 -8.15 -25.23 -11.21
C TYR A 111 -8.54 -24.99 -9.75
N LEU A 112 -8.21 -23.82 -9.19
CA LEU A 112 -8.55 -23.46 -7.82
C LEU A 112 -9.87 -22.67 -7.80
N PRO A 113 -10.73 -22.92 -6.80
CA PRO A 113 -11.98 -22.18 -6.66
C PRO A 113 -11.74 -20.76 -6.08
N GLY A 114 -12.71 -19.87 -6.32
CA GLY A 114 -12.87 -18.62 -5.58
C GLY A 114 -13.76 -18.83 -4.35
N GLY A 115 -14.82 -18.04 -4.25
CA GLY A 115 -15.86 -18.16 -3.21
C GLY A 115 -16.19 -16.84 -2.52
N THR A 116 -16.90 -16.94 -1.40
CA THR A 116 -17.17 -15.80 -0.51
C THR A 116 -16.35 -15.98 0.75
N GLY A 117 -15.37 -15.11 0.96
CA GLY A 117 -14.57 -15.06 2.19
C GLY A 117 -15.04 -13.92 3.09
N TRP A 118 -15.00 -14.13 4.40
CA TRP A 118 -15.18 -13.07 5.38
C TRP A 118 -13.94 -12.92 6.26
N TYR A 119 -13.54 -11.68 6.46
CA TYR A 119 -12.51 -11.27 7.40
C TYR A 119 -13.14 -10.41 8.49
N ARG A 120 -12.76 -10.62 9.74
CA ARG A 120 -13.19 -9.81 10.89
C ARG A 120 -11.99 -9.50 11.77
N LYS A 121 -11.92 -8.29 12.30
CA LYS A 121 -10.90 -7.89 13.26
C LYS A 121 -11.51 -7.08 14.38
N THR A 122 -11.30 -7.55 15.60
CA THR A 122 -11.69 -6.85 16.83
C THR A 122 -10.50 -6.05 17.35
N PHE A 123 -10.69 -4.76 17.60
CA PHE A 123 -9.62 -3.86 18.00
C PHE A 123 -10.11 -2.77 18.95
N THR A 124 -9.17 -2.21 19.69
CA THR A 124 -9.37 -1.07 20.58
C THR A 124 -8.50 0.09 20.10
N LEU A 125 -8.99 1.31 20.31
CA LEU A 125 -8.28 2.53 19.93
C LEU A 125 -7.89 3.31 21.18
N SER A 126 -6.70 3.91 21.15
CA SER A 126 -6.29 4.84 22.19
C SER A 126 -7.27 6.02 22.29
N PRO A 127 -7.66 6.45 23.50
CA PRO A 127 -8.44 7.67 23.69
C PRO A 127 -7.79 8.92 23.08
N ASP A 128 -6.46 8.94 22.89
CA ASP A 128 -5.72 10.04 22.27
C ASP A 128 -6.01 10.20 20.77
N TRP A 129 -6.59 9.17 20.13
CA TRP A 129 -7.03 9.23 18.74
C TRP A 129 -8.44 9.81 18.58
N LYS A 130 -9.12 10.13 19.69
CA LYS A 130 -10.44 10.77 19.63
C LYS A 130 -10.34 12.15 18.98
N GLY A 131 -11.13 12.37 17.94
CA GLY A 131 -11.13 13.60 17.15
C GLY A 131 -10.01 13.69 16.11
N LYS A 132 -9.22 12.63 15.93
CA LYS A 132 -8.32 12.47 14.77
C LYS A 132 -9.13 12.06 13.54
N TYR A 133 -8.52 12.23 12.37
CA TYR A 133 -9.01 11.63 11.13
C TYR A 133 -8.34 10.26 10.98
N ILE A 134 -9.14 9.22 10.80
CA ILE A 134 -8.67 7.82 10.78
C ILE A 134 -9.18 7.18 9.50
N THR A 135 -8.29 6.57 8.72
CA THR A 135 -8.66 5.75 7.56
C THR A 135 -8.16 4.33 7.72
N ILE A 136 -8.85 3.39 7.09
CA ILE A 136 -8.31 2.06 6.79
C ILE A 136 -7.91 2.03 5.32
N ASP A 137 -6.70 1.54 5.05
CA ASP A 137 -6.06 1.55 3.75
C ASP A 137 -5.74 0.11 3.33
N PHE A 138 -6.32 -0.34 2.22
CA PHE A 138 -6.09 -1.67 1.65
C PHE A 138 -5.18 -1.54 0.42
N GLY A 139 -4.07 -2.29 0.38
CA GLY A 139 -3.20 -2.34 -0.81
C GLY A 139 -3.83 -3.07 -2.01
N GLY A 140 -4.86 -3.88 -1.77
CA GLY A 140 -5.64 -4.60 -2.77
C GLY A 140 -6.41 -5.79 -2.17
N VAL A 141 -7.65 -5.98 -2.64
CA VAL A 141 -8.54 -7.06 -2.19
C VAL A 141 -9.18 -7.70 -3.41
N TYR A 142 -8.87 -8.97 -3.69
CA TYR A 142 -9.39 -9.67 -4.85
C TYR A 142 -10.59 -10.55 -4.46
N MET A 143 -11.82 -10.26 -4.87
CA MET A 143 -12.33 -9.01 -5.46
C MET A 143 -13.75 -8.77 -4.96
N ASN A 144 -14.41 -7.69 -5.41
CA ASN A 144 -15.75 -7.30 -4.94
C ASN A 144 -15.81 -7.22 -3.40
N ALA A 145 -14.97 -6.36 -2.83
CA ALA A 145 -14.87 -6.17 -1.40
C ALA A 145 -16.01 -5.28 -0.88
N THR A 146 -16.60 -5.63 0.25
CA THR A 146 -17.49 -4.75 1.01
C THR A 146 -16.95 -4.59 2.42
N VAL A 147 -16.75 -3.35 2.86
CA VAL A 147 -16.12 -3.02 4.14
C VAL A 147 -17.15 -2.48 5.12
N TYR A 148 -17.09 -2.95 6.36
CA TYR A 148 -18.01 -2.56 7.42
C TYR A 148 -17.24 -2.15 8.68
N LEU A 149 -17.75 -1.15 9.39
CA LEU A 149 -17.31 -0.75 10.72
C LEU A 149 -18.47 -0.90 11.70
N ASN A 150 -18.29 -1.71 12.74
CA ASN A 150 -19.28 -1.94 13.80
C ASN A 150 -20.68 -2.33 13.29
N GLY A 151 -20.75 -3.00 12.13
CA GLY A 151 -21.98 -3.44 11.48
C GLY A 151 -22.56 -2.47 10.45
N GLU A 152 -22.05 -1.24 10.38
CA GLU A 152 -22.43 -0.26 9.35
C GLU A 152 -21.53 -0.43 8.13
N GLU A 153 -22.12 -0.40 6.93
CA GLU A 153 -21.38 -0.49 5.67
C GLU A 153 -20.68 0.85 5.38
N LEU A 154 -19.37 0.78 5.11
CA LEU A 154 -18.59 1.94 4.63
C LEU A 154 -18.67 2.04 3.10
N GLY A 155 -18.62 0.90 2.40
CA GLY A 155 -18.82 0.85 0.97
C GLY A 155 -18.24 -0.38 0.29
N PHE A 156 -18.13 -0.28 -1.03
CA PHE A 156 -17.82 -1.38 -1.94
C PHE A 156 -16.66 -1.03 -2.88
N HIS A 157 -15.78 -1.99 -3.18
CA HIS A 157 -14.74 -1.84 -4.20
C HIS A 157 -14.69 -3.09 -5.09
N PRO A 158 -14.98 -2.96 -6.41
CA PRO A 158 -15.06 -4.11 -7.30
C PRO A 158 -13.69 -4.63 -7.73
N TYR A 159 -12.76 -3.72 -8.03
CA TYR A 159 -11.53 -4.11 -8.71
C TYR A 159 -10.58 -4.83 -7.77
N GLY A 160 -10.00 -5.93 -8.25
CA GLY A 160 -9.20 -6.78 -7.39
C GLY A 160 -7.77 -6.28 -7.14
N TYR A 161 -7.30 -5.23 -7.84
CA TYR A 161 -5.87 -4.95 -7.94
C TYR A 161 -5.43 -3.53 -7.60
N THR A 162 -6.35 -2.58 -7.41
CA THR A 162 -6.04 -1.21 -6.98
C THR A 162 -6.12 -1.10 -5.47
N ALA A 163 -5.29 -0.23 -4.90
CA ALA A 163 -5.42 0.18 -3.51
C ALA A 163 -6.66 1.06 -3.34
N PHE A 164 -7.29 0.99 -2.17
CA PHE A 164 -8.45 1.81 -1.81
C PHE A 164 -8.53 2.03 -0.30
N SER A 165 -9.30 3.04 0.10
CA SER A 165 -9.39 3.45 1.49
C SER A 165 -10.80 3.90 1.87
N PHE A 166 -11.10 3.79 3.16
CA PHE A 166 -12.32 4.34 3.77
C PHE A 166 -11.97 5.13 5.03
N GLU A 167 -12.64 6.25 5.27
CA GLU A 167 -12.65 6.89 6.59
C GLU A 167 -13.32 5.94 7.60
N LEU A 168 -12.82 5.94 8.84
CA LEU A 168 -13.49 5.33 9.99
C LEU A 168 -14.22 6.45 10.78
N PRO A 169 -15.55 6.64 10.59
CA PRO A 169 -16.24 7.79 11.14
C PRO A 169 -16.19 7.82 12.66
N GLN A 170 -15.80 8.97 13.23
CA GLN A 170 -15.61 9.14 14.68
C GLN A 170 -16.88 8.82 15.50
N ASN A 171 -18.07 9.02 14.92
CA ASN A 171 -19.35 8.72 15.55
C ASN A 171 -19.71 7.22 15.58
N LEU A 172 -19.03 6.39 14.79
CA LEU A 172 -19.19 4.94 14.78
C LEU A 172 -18.15 4.23 15.64
N LEU A 173 -17.07 4.92 16.02
CA LEU A 173 -15.99 4.37 16.83
C LEU A 173 -16.30 4.41 18.34
N ASP A 174 -16.01 3.31 19.03
CA ASP A 174 -16.01 3.22 20.49
C ASP A 174 -14.58 3.32 21.03
N PHE A 175 -14.25 4.45 21.64
CA PHE A 175 -12.93 4.70 22.25
C PHE A 175 -12.80 4.16 23.68
N ASN A 176 -13.88 3.59 24.25
CA ASN A 176 -13.86 2.98 25.58
C ASN A 176 -14.08 1.47 25.53
N GLY A 177 -14.12 0.90 24.33
CA GLY A 177 -14.48 -0.49 24.10
C GLY A 177 -13.92 -1.02 22.79
N GLU A 178 -14.49 -2.14 22.36
CA GLU A 178 -14.09 -2.84 21.15
C GLU A 178 -14.81 -2.28 19.92
N ASN A 179 -14.05 -2.20 18.83
CA ASN A 179 -14.50 -1.93 17.48
C ASN A 179 -14.29 -3.17 16.63
N ILE A 180 -15.11 -3.32 15.60
CA ILE A 180 -15.01 -4.42 14.66
C ILE A 180 -14.96 -3.87 13.25
N ILE A 181 -13.91 -4.21 12.52
CA ILE A 181 -13.90 -4.12 11.06
C ILE A 181 -14.26 -5.49 10.50
N ALA A 182 -15.18 -5.52 9.55
CA ALA A 182 -15.50 -6.72 8.79
C ALA A 182 -15.32 -6.44 7.28
N VAL A 183 -14.74 -7.38 6.56
CA VAL A 183 -14.58 -7.31 5.11
C VAL A 183 -15.15 -8.57 4.48
N LYS A 184 -16.16 -8.40 3.64
CA LYS A 184 -16.71 -9.45 2.79
C LYS A 184 -16.00 -9.41 1.45
N VAL A 185 -15.52 -10.54 0.96
CA VAL A 185 -14.85 -10.66 -0.34
C VAL A 185 -15.60 -11.68 -1.19
N GLU A 186 -16.07 -11.28 -2.37
CA GLU A 186 -16.87 -12.13 -3.26
C GLU A 186 -16.16 -12.39 -4.59
N HIS A 187 -15.42 -13.49 -4.66
CA HIS A 187 -14.78 -13.94 -5.88
C HIS A 187 -15.64 -15.01 -6.57
N ASN A 188 -16.59 -14.56 -7.39
CA ASN A 188 -17.36 -15.43 -8.28
C ASN A 188 -16.51 -15.75 -9.53
N ILE A 189 -16.14 -17.02 -9.72
CA ILE A 189 -15.48 -17.49 -10.95
C ILE A 189 -16.54 -17.80 -12.05
N PRO A 190 -16.24 -17.60 -13.34
CA PRO A 190 -14.96 -17.15 -13.92
C PRO A 190 -14.75 -15.63 -13.91
N SER A 191 -13.61 -15.16 -13.41
CA SER A 191 -13.27 -13.73 -13.31
C SER A 191 -11.91 -13.31 -13.89
N SER A 192 -11.07 -14.26 -14.32
CA SER A 192 -9.68 -13.97 -14.69
C SER A 192 -9.12 -14.99 -15.68
N ARG A 193 -8.21 -14.56 -16.55
CA ARG A 193 -7.47 -15.42 -17.50
C ARG A 193 -6.22 -16.06 -16.90
N TRP A 194 -5.90 -15.73 -15.65
CA TRP A 194 -4.79 -16.25 -14.86
C TRP A 194 -5.26 -16.51 -13.43
N TYR A 195 -4.44 -17.20 -12.64
CA TYR A 195 -4.70 -17.37 -11.21
C TYR A 195 -4.65 -16.00 -10.50
N SER A 196 -5.79 -15.52 -10.02
CA SER A 196 -5.89 -14.26 -9.28
C SER A 196 -5.60 -14.40 -7.79
N GLY A 197 -5.86 -15.58 -7.23
CA GLY A 197 -6.07 -15.73 -5.79
C GLY A 197 -7.40 -15.13 -5.33
N SER A 198 -7.66 -15.17 -4.02
CA SER A 198 -8.82 -14.52 -3.42
C SER A 198 -8.55 -14.03 -2.00
N GLY A 199 -9.02 -12.84 -1.66
CA GLY A 199 -8.92 -12.30 -0.30
C GLY A 199 -8.22 -10.96 -0.21
N ILE A 200 -7.79 -10.63 1.01
CA ILE A 200 -7.00 -9.44 1.29
C ILE A 200 -5.53 -9.82 1.11
N TYR A 201 -5.10 -9.89 -0.14
CA TYR A 201 -3.82 -10.48 -0.55
C TYR A 201 -2.67 -9.46 -0.55
N ARG A 202 -2.93 -8.21 -0.18
CA ARG A 202 -1.95 -7.14 0.04
C ARG A 202 -2.12 -6.55 1.44
N THR A 203 -1.15 -5.74 1.83
CA THR A 203 -1.06 -5.12 3.16
C THR A 203 -2.27 -4.26 3.51
N VAL A 204 -2.54 -4.13 4.82
CA VAL A 204 -3.58 -3.27 5.37
C VAL A 204 -2.99 -2.39 6.47
N HIS A 205 -3.27 -1.09 6.42
CA HIS A 205 -2.82 -0.13 7.41
C HIS A 205 -3.97 0.72 7.93
N LEU A 206 -3.82 1.25 9.13
CA LEU A 206 -4.56 2.43 9.57
C LEU A 206 -3.70 3.67 9.34
N THR A 207 -4.28 4.70 8.74
CA THR A 207 -3.69 6.05 8.72
C THR A 207 -4.39 6.92 9.75
N VAL A 208 -3.63 7.58 10.61
CA VAL A 208 -4.14 8.45 11.68
C VAL A 208 -3.48 9.81 11.60
N THR A 209 -4.28 10.84 11.38
CA THR A 209 -3.82 12.22 11.23
C THR A 209 -4.63 13.18 12.10
N ASP A 210 -4.08 14.36 12.38
CA ASP A 210 -4.89 15.46 12.87
C ASP A 210 -5.93 15.90 11.81
N PRO A 211 -7.03 16.57 12.20
CA PRO A 211 -8.02 17.05 11.24
C PRO A 211 -7.46 17.96 10.14
N VAL A 212 -6.33 18.62 10.40
CA VAL A 212 -5.56 19.36 9.41
C VAL A 212 -4.32 18.55 9.04
N HIS A 213 -4.27 18.02 7.82
CA HIS A 213 -3.25 17.06 7.40
C HIS A 213 -3.00 17.09 5.88
N VAL A 214 -1.94 16.43 5.44
CA VAL A 214 -1.69 16.18 4.02
C VAL A 214 -2.64 15.09 3.53
N ALA A 215 -3.36 15.37 2.44
CA ALA A 215 -4.29 14.41 1.82
C ALA A 215 -3.57 13.11 1.45
N LYS A 216 -4.32 12.01 1.36
CA LYS A 216 -3.80 10.75 0.80
C LYS A 216 -3.24 11.01 -0.60
N ASP A 217 -2.01 10.58 -0.84
CA ASP A 217 -1.26 10.82 -2.09
C ASP A 217 -1.19 12.31 -2.47
N GLY A 218 -1.25 13.21 -1.49
CA GLY A 218 -1.39 14.65 -1.68
C GLY A 218 -0.12 15.39 -2.08
N VAL A 219 1.03 14.74 -2.09
CA VAL A 219 2.32 15.34 -2.49
C VAL A 219 2.65 14.94 -3.91
N TYR A 220 3.00 15.91 -4.76
CA TYR A 220 3.48 15.66 -6.11
C TYR A 220 4.73 16.48 -6.41
N VAL A 221 5.75 15.84 -6.96
CA VAL A 221 7.06 16.44 -7.25
C VAL A 221 7.38 16.31 -8.74
N THR A 222 7.72 17.43 -9.38
CA THR A 222 8.25 17.44 -10.75
C THR A 222 9.59 18.15 -10.84
N THR A 223 10.40 17.81 -11.84
CA THR A 223 11.71 18.42 -12.09
C THR A 223 11.84 18.87 -13.54
N PRO A 224 11.16 19.97 -13.94
CA PRO A 224 10.95 20.30 -15.35
C PRO A 224 12.25 20.65 -16.10
N ASN A 225 13.27 21.13 -15.39
CA ASN A 225 14.53 21.58 -16.00
C ASN A 225 15.55 20.45 -16.20
N LEU A 226 15.38 19.32 -15.51
CA LEU A 226 16.41 18.28 -15.38
C LEU A 226 16.84 17.68 -16.74
N LYS A 227 15.92 17.60 -17.69
CA LYS A 227 16.20 17.13 -19.07
C LYS A 227 17.11 18.07 -19.85
N ASN A 228 17.00 19.38 -19.62
CA ASN A 228 17.74 20.41 -20.34
C ASN A 228 19.09 20.73 -19.67
N ASP A 229 19.13 20.65 -18.33
CA ASP A 229 20.34 20.81 -17.54
C ASP A 229 20.34 19.75 -16.42
N ARG A 230 21.18 18.72 -16.59
CA ARG A 230 21.32 17.63 -15.62
C ARG A 230 21.76 18.12 -14.23
N THR A 231 22.39 19.29 -14.15
CA THR A 231 22.84 19.87 -12.88
C THR A 231 21.73 20.67 -12.17
N ASP A 232 20.62 20.96 -12.86
CA ASP A 232 19.49 21.70 -12.32
C ASP A 232 18.45 20.75 -11.70
N GLY A 233 18.59 20.50 -10.39
CA GLY A 233 17.62 19.78 -9.58
C GLY A 233 16.51 20.68 -9.03
N THR A 234 16.04 21.67 -9.81
CA THR A 234 14.84 22.45 -9.45
C THR A 234 13.63 21.52 -9.39
N MET A 235 12.95 21.54 -8.25
CA MET A 235 11.73 20.78 -7.95
C MET A 235 10.55 21.72 -7.83
N GLU A 236 9.47 21.42 -8.55
CA GLU A 236 8.15 22.01 -8.32
C GLU A 236 7.34 21.02 -7.49
N ILE A 237 6.92 21.47 -6.30
CA ILE A 237 6.27 20.63 -5.27
C ILE A 237 4.85 21.15 -5.07
N GLU A 238 3.88 20.28 -5.28
CA GLU A 238 2.48 20.50 -4.93
C GLU A 238 2.15 19.68 -3.69
N THR A 239 1.51 20.29 -2.70
CA THR A 239 1.03 19.62 -1.49
C THR A 239 -0.44 19.95 -1.27
N VAL A 240 -1.31 18.95 -1.35
CA VAL A 240 -2.73 19.05 -1.01
C VAL A 240 -2.89 18.88 0.49
N VAL A 241 -3.36 19.94 1.15
CA VAL A 241 -3.68 19.95 2.58
C VAL A 241 -5.19 19.94 2.73
N GLU A 242 -5.70 19.08 3.60
CA GLU A 242 -7.11 18.95 3.93
C GLU A 242 -7.37 19.44 5.36
N ASN A 243 -8.53 20.07 5.56
CA ASN A 243 -9.03 20.44 6.87
C ASN A 243 -10.41 19.81 7.06
N THR A 244 -10.45 18.65 7.69
CA THR A 244 -11.70 17.92 7.98
C THR A 244 -12.39 18.44 9.25
N SER A 245 -11.87 19.49 9.87
CA SER A 245 -12.49 20.12 11.05
C SER A 245 -13.59 21.11 10.68
N ALA A 246 -14.39 21.48 11.69
CA ALA A 246 -15.45 22.48 11.57
C ALA A 246 -14.94 23.94 11.68
N VAL A 247 -13.63 24.17 11.75
CA VAL A 247 -13.04 25.51 11.92
C VAL A 247 -11.96 25.77 10.87
N ALA A 248 -11.92 27.00 10.34
CA ALA A 248 -10.83 27.42 9.45
C ALA A 248 -9.50 27.47 10.22
N SER A 249 -8.39 27.19 9.54
CA SER A 249 -7.05 27.19 10.12
C SER A 249 -6.08 27.99 9.25
N GLU A 250 -5.09 28.61 9.89
CA GLU A 250 -3.88 29.07 9.18
C GLU A 250 -2.84 27.96 9.30
N VAL A 251 -2.37 27.48 8.14
CA VAL A 251 -1.41 26.38 8.07
C VAL A 251 -0.09 26.85 7.48
N THR A 252 1.00 26.31 7.99
CA THR A 252 2.33 26.41 7.36
C THR A 252 2.74 25.03 6.88
N VAL A 253 3.01 24.88 5.58
CA VAL A 253 3.61 23.67 5.02
C VAL A 253 5.12 23.86 5.00
N ARG A 254 5.83 22.97 5.69
CA ARG A 254 7.30 22.92 5.71
C ARG A 254 7.78 21.70 4.97
N GLN A 255 8.70 21.90 4.02
CA GLN A 255 9.31 20.85 3.22
C GLN A 255 10.79 20.70 3.56
N THR A 256 11.24 19.47 3.84
CA THR A 256 12.66 19.15 4.04
C THR A 256 13.07 17.99 3.14
N LEU A 257 14.07 18.23 2.28
CA LEU A 257 14.62 17.19 1.40
C LEU A 257 15.91 16.61 1.98
N TYR A 258 15.98 15.28 2.07
CA TYR A 258 17.22 14.55 2.38
C TYR A 258 17.42 13.37 1.43
N LYS A 259 18.67 12.95 1.25
CA LYS A 259 19.02 11.74 0.50
C LYS A 259 18.70 10.52 1.37
N GLN A 260 18.12 9.47 0.79
CA GLN A 260 17.78 8.26 1.53
C GLN A 260 19.03 7.66 2.20
N GLY A 261 18.89 7.20 3.45
CA GLY A 261 20.00 6.72 4.28
C GLY A 261 20.83 7.80 4.98
N ALA A 262 20.58 9.09 4.72
CA ALA A 262 21.08 10.19 5.55
C ALA A 262 20.11 10.44 6.73
N THR A 263 20.63 10.73 7.93
CA THR A 263 19.78 11.20 9.04
C THR A 263 19.13 12.53 8.66
N ALA A 264 17.87 12.78 9.05
CA ALA A 264 17.15 14.05 8.80
C ALA A 264 17.92 15.33 9.25
N ALA A 265 18.89 15.21 10.17
CA ALA A 265 19.78 16.30 10.58
C ALA A 265 20.82 16.72 9.51
N ALA A 266 21.02 15.89 8.47
CA ALA A 266 21.84 16.19 7.31
C ALA A 266 20.90 16.56 6.14
N VAL A 267 20.40 17.79 6.16
CA VAL A 267 19.63 18.37 5.03
C VAL A 267 20.46 18.19 3.76
N ALA A 268 19.95 17.44 2.79
CA ALA A 268 20.66 17.24 1.52
C ALA A 268 20.44 18.42 0.55
N GLY A 269 19.35 19.17 0.73
CA GLY A 269 18.93 20.19 -0.25
C GLY A 269 18.46 21.50 0.35
N PHE A 270 17.25 21.53 0.91
CA PHE A 270 16.58 22.77 1.29
C PHE A 270 15.59 22.58 2.44
N ASN A 271 15.15 23.72 2.99
CA ASN A 271 13.99 23.85 3.87
C ASN A 271 13.11 25.00 3.34
N LEU A 272 11.84 24.73 3.05
CA LEU A 272 10.88 25.70 2.53
C LEU A 272 9.67 25.78 3.45
N GLU A 273 9.17 26.99 3.68
CA GLU A 273 7.93 27.21 4.43
C GLU A 273 6.99 28.11 3.63
N THR A 274 5.74 27.69 3.49
CA THR A 274 4.68 28.51 2.89
C THR A 274 3.45 28.46 3.78
N SER A 275 2.89 29.62 4.11
CA SER A 275 1.66 29.70 4.90
C SER A 275 0.45 30.02 4.03
N LYS A 276 -0.68 29.36 4.29
CA LYS A 276 -1.98 29.62 3.65
C LYS A 276 -3.12 29.45 4.65
N SER A 277 -4.22 30.16 4.39
CA SER A 277 -5.49 29.92 5.06
C SER A 277 -6.21 28.75 4.43
N ILE A 278 -6.72 27.83 5.22
CA ILE A 278 -7.57 26.72 4.80
C ILE A 278 -8.94 26.81 5.50
N PRO A 279 -10.05 26.97 4.75
CA PRO A 279 -11.38 26.97 5.36
C PRO A 279 -11.74 25.62 6.03
N ALA A 280 -12.79 25.62 6.83
CA ALA A 280 -13.34 24.40 7.43
C ALA A 280 -13.92 23.48 6.35
N GLY A 281 -13.64 22.18 6.42
CA GLY A 281 -14.17 21.17 5.51
C GLY A 281 -13.65 21.25 4.07
N GLU A 282 -12.58 22.02 3.82
CA GLU A 282 -12.05 22.28 2.48
C GLU A 282 -10.65 21.69 2.30
N ARG A 283 -10.20 21.66 1.04
CA ARG A 283 -8.83 21.32 0.64
C ARG A 283 -8.16 22.47 -0.09
N ILE A 284 -6.85 22.64 0.08
CA ILE A 284 -6.04 23.61 -0.67
C ILE A 284 -4.78 22.97 -1.22
N THR A 285 -4.29 23.49 -2.34
CA THR A 285 -2.94 23.16 -2.85
C THR A 285 -1.95 24.23 -2.41
N VAL A 286 -0.86 23.82 -1.77
CA VAL A 286 0.31 24.64 -1.47
C VAL A 286 1.41 24.31 -2.49
N GLU A 287 1.87 25.31 -3.22
CA GLU A 287 2.91 25.18 -4.23
C GLU A 287 4.23 25.74 -3.68
N GLN A 288 5.32 25.00 -3.85
CA GLN A 288 6.66 25.38 -3.42
C GLN A 288 7.68 25.01 -4.48
N THR A 289 8.74 25.81 -4.60
CA THR A 289 9.86 25.53 -5.50
C THR A 289 11.14 25.34 -4.69
N GLY A 290 11.65 24.12 -4.70
CA GLY A 290 12.94 23.77 -4.10
C GLY A 290 14.01 23.63 -5.15
N LYS A 291 15.28 23.76 -4.76
CA LYS A 291 16.40 23.52 -5.68
C LYS A 291 17.54 22.82 -4.98
N ILE A 292 18.08 21.81 -5.64
CA ILE A 292 19.41 21.26 -5.36
C ILE A 292 20.27 21.32 -6.63
N ASP A 293 21.55 21.61 -6.47
CA ASP A 293 22.49 21.59 -7.59
C ASP A 293 23.14 20.20 -7.68
N ASN A 294 23.30 19.69 -8.89
CA ASN A 294 23.93 18.40 -9.20
C ASN A 294 23.30 17.21 -8.45
N PRO A 295 21.98 16.97 -8.62
CA PRO A 295 21.33 15.82 -8.00
C PRO A 295 21.96 14.50 -8.47
N ASP A 296 22.20 13.57 -7.54
CA ASP A 296 22.46 12.19 -7.92
C ASP A 296 21.22 11.59 -8.59
N LEU A 297 21.35 11.17 -9.85
CA LEU A 297 20.23 10.64 -10.61
C LEU A 297 19.90 9.20 -10.25
N TRP A 298 18.61 8.87 -10.35
CA TRP A 298 18.12 7.50 -10.30
C TRP A 298 18.33 6.81 -11.66
N SER A 299 18.82 5.57 -11.62
CA SER A 299 18.90 4.67 -12.78
C SER A 299 18.91 3.21 -12.31
N PRO A 300 18.73 2.23 -13.22
CA PRO A 300 18.79 0.83 -12.85
C PRO A 300 20.07 0.34 -12.19
N ASP A 301 21.20 1.01 -12.45
CA ASP A 301 22.52 0.68 -11.91
C ASP A 301 22.93 1.61 -10.76
N SER A 302 22.17 2.69 -10.53
CA SER A 302 22.41 3.69 -9.49
C SER A 302 21.08 4.25 -9.00
N PRO A 303 20.31 3.49 -8.21
CA PRO A 303 18.98 3.88 -7.74
C PRO A 303 19.08 4.90 -6.60
N ASN A 304 19.58 6.10 -6.90
CA ASN A 304 19.65 7.17 -5.92
C ASN A 304 18.24 7.70 -5.60
N LEU A 305 17.88 7.63 -4.32
CA LEU A 305 16.58 8.04 -3.81
C LEU A 305 16.72 9.19 -2.81
N TYR A 306 15.67 9.99 -2.74
CA TYR A 306 15.51 11.10 -1.82
C TYR A 306 14.17 10.96 -1.12
N THR A 307 14.09 11.53 0.07
CA THR A 307 12.86 11.62 0.84
C THR A 307 12.51 13.08 1.02
N LEU A 308 11.31 13.45 0.60
CA LEU A 308 10.71 14.74 0.85
C LEU A 308 9.80 14.61 2.08
N LYS A 309 10.27 15.13 3.22
CA LYS A 309 9.48 15.21 4.44
C LYS A 309 8.63 16.47 4.40
N THR A 310 7.31 16.28 4.44
CA THR A 310 6.30 17.33 4.52
C THR A 310 5.79 17.42 5.96
N GLU A 311 5.93 18.57 6.60
CA GLU A 311 5.32 18.88 7.90
C GLU A 311 4.21 19.91 7.70
N VAL A 312 3.03 19.69 8.28
CA VAL A 312 1.95 20.68 8.36
C VAL A 312 1.92 21.23 9.77
N LEU A 313 1.98 22.55 9.90
CA LEU A 313 1.96 23.26 11.17
C LEU A 313 0.69 24.10 11.30
N VAL A 314 0.11 24.12 12.50
CA VAL A 314 -0.93 25.07 12.92
C VAL A 314 -0.37 25.88 14.08
N GLY A 315 -0.11 27.16 13.83
CA GLY A 315 0.76 27.95 14.70
C GLY A 315 2.18 27.36 14.73
N ASP A 316 2.73 27.15 15.93
CA ASP A 316 4.08 26.57 16.10
C ASP A 316 4.08 25.03 16.25
N SER A 317 2.91 24.39 16.22
CA SER A 317 2.77 22.95 16.44
C SER A 317 2.71 22.19 15.12
N VAL A 318 3.56 21.18 14.95
CA VAL A 318 3.44 20.20 13.86
C VAL A 318 2.24 19.31 14.15
N VAL A 319 1.25 19.32 13.27
CA VAL A 319 0.00 18.55 13.38
C VAL A 319 -0.02 17.35 12.43
N ASP A 320 0.76 17.37 11.36
CA ASP A 320 0.95 16.21 10.49
C ASP A 320 2.37 16.14 9.95
N THR A 321 2.83 14.93 9.66
CA THR A 321 4.12 14.68 9.02
C THR A 321 3.99 13.46 8.12
N CYS A 322 4.27 13.64 6.82
CA CYS A 322 4.38 12.54 5.87
C CYS A 322 5.71 12.61 5.11
N GLU A 323 6.12 11.47 4.57
CA GLU A 323 7.34 11.33 3.79
C GLU A 323 6.99 10.79 2.41
N THR A 324 7.48 11.46 1.37
CA THR A 324 7.34 11.02 -0.02
C THR A 324 8.71 10.64 -0.57
N GLU A 325 8.84 9.39 -1.01
CA GLU A 325 10.03 8.96 -1.74
C GLU A 325 10.02 9.50 -3.17
N PHE A 326 11.19 9.91 -3.66
CA PHE A 326 11.39 10.51 -4.98
C PHE A 326 12.79 10.20 -5.53
N GLY A 327 12.96 10.25 -6.85
CA GLY A 327 14.27 10.14 -7.50
C GLY A 327 14.39 11.01 -8.75
N PHE A 328 15.53 11.68 -8.90
CA PHE A 328 15.80 12.54 -10.06
C PHE A 328 16.12 11.71 -11.29
N ARG A 329 15.23 11.71 -12.28
CA ARG A 329 15.45 11.08 -13.58
C ARG A 329 14.52 11.66 -14.62
N TRP A 330 14.86 11.48 -15.89
CA TRP A 330 13.95 11.76 -16.99
C TRP A 330 14.05 10.70 -18.07
N THR A 331 12.98 10.55 -18.83
CA THR A 331 12.91 9.62 -19.96
C THR A 331 12.67 10.37 -21.27
N ASN A 332 12.99 9.72 -22.37
CA ASN A 332 12.63 10.18 -23.71
C ASN A 332 12.39 8.96 -24.60
N PHE A 333 11.31 9.00 -25.39
CA PHE A 333 11.05 8.01 -26.42
C PHE A 333 11.07 8.71 -27.78
N ASN A 334 11.91 8.24 -28.69
CA ASN A 334 12.01 8.79 -30.04
C ASN A 334 12.24 7.70 -31.09
N SER A 335 11.94 8.00 -32.35
CA SER A 335 11.99 7.04 -33.46
C SER A 335 13.40 6.67 -33.91
N THR A 336 14.43 7.38 -33.44
CA THR A 336 15.83 7.18 -33.86
C THR A 336 16.58 6.27 -32.88
N ASN A 337 16.51 6.59 -31.59
CA ASN A 337 17.24 5.89 -30.53
C ASN A 337 16.35 4.96 -29.69
N GLY A 338 15.03 5.00 -29.88
CA GLY A 338 14.10 4.27 -29.02
C GLY A 338 13.95 4.93 -27.66
N PHE A 339 14.20 4.19 -26.59
CA PHE A 339 14.14 4.67 -25.21
C PHE A 339 15.48 5.25 -24.77
N GLU A 340 15.43 6.40 -24.11
CA GLU A 340 16.56 7.02 -23.44
C GLU A 340 16.20 7.27 -21.97
N LEU A 341 17.15 6.99 -21.08
CA LEU A 341 17.06 7.30 -19.66
C LEU A 341 18.20 8.25 -19.32
N ASN A 342 17.89 9.39 -18.72
CA ASN A 342 18.88 10.39 -18.31
C ASN A 342 19.81 10.85 -19.46
N GLY A 343 19.26 10.90 -20.67
CA GLY A 343 19.95 11.31 -21.90
C GLY A 343 20.68 10.18 -22.64
N GLU A 344 20.75 8.98 -22.06
CA GLU A 344 21.49 7.86 -22.62
C GLU A 344 20.56 6.80 -23.25
N PRO A 345 20.81 6.39 -24.51
CA PRO A 345 20.08 5.30 -25.15
C PRO A 345 20.13 4.03 -24.30
N THR A 346 18.96 3.55 -23.89
CA THR A 346 18.82 2.42 -22.97
C THR A 346 17.85 1.42 -23.58
N LYS A 347 18.28 0.16 -23.75
CA LYS A 347 17.36 -0.89 -24.17
C LYS A 347 16.52 -1.34 -22.97
N LEU A 348 15.20 -1.36 -23.12
CA LEU A 348 14.29 -2.01 -22.18
C LEU A 348 14.45 -3.53 -22.32
N LYS A 349 15.18 -4.14 -21.40
CA LYS A 349 15.34 -5.59 -21.25
C LYS A 349 14.26 -6.08 -20.29
N GLY A 350 13.02 -5.93 -20.75
CA GLY A 350 11.81 -6.10 -19.94
C GLY A 350 11.27 -7.52 -19.92
N VAL A 351 10.57 -7.87 -18.84
CA VAL A 351 9.72 -9.06 -18.72
C VAL A 351 8.30 -8.65 -18.34
N CYS A 352 7.30 -9.46 -18.70
CA CYS A 352 5.96 -9.37 -18.14
C CYS A 352 5.91 -10.20 -16.85
N MET A 353 5.31 -9.67 -15.79
CA MET A 353 5.15 -10.37 -14.52
C MET A 353 3.69 -10.28 -14.07
N HIS A 354 3.08 -11.43 -13.79
CA HIS A 354 1.86 -11.50 -12.97
C HIS A 354 2.20 -11.26 -11.48
N HIS A 355 1.18 -11.07 -10.64
CA HIS A 355 1.35 -10.70 -9.23
C HIS A 355 1.65 -11.87 -8.30
N ASP A 356 1.31 -13.11 -8.69
CA ASP A 356 1.44 -14.27 -7.81
C ASP A 356 2.90 -14.61 -7.46
N GLN A 357 3.05 -15.20 -6.27
CA GLN A 357 4.33 -15.56 -5.67
C GLN A 357 4.50 -17.09 -5.63
N GLY A 358 3.92 -17.80 -6.60
CA GLY A 358 4.03 -19.24 -6.74
C GLY A 358 3.31 -20.01 -5.62
N SER A 359 4.06 -20.69 -4.77
CA SER A 359 3.48 -21.51 -3.68
C SER A 359 2.80 -20.70 -2.58
N LEU A 360 3.03 -19.39 -2.54
CA LEU A 360 2.34 -18.46 -1.63
C LEU A 360 1.01 -17.96 -2.22
N GLY A 361 0.65 -18.39 -3.44
CA GLY A 361 -0.51 -17.87 -4.15
C GLY A 361 -0.32 -16.38 -4.44
N SER A 362 -1.38 -15.60 -4.23
CA SER A 362 -1.38 -14.16 -4.48
C SER A 362 -0.79 -13.31 -3.34
N GLU A 363 -0.42 -13.89 -2.19
CA GLU A 363 0.04 -13.13 -1.03
C GLU A 363 1.29 -12.27 -1.34
N ALA A 364 1.13 -10.94 -1.29
CA ALA A 364 2.12 -9.96 -1.69
C ALA A 364 3.19 -9.69 -0.61
N TRP A 365 3.90 -10.72 -0.18
CA TRP A 365 4.98 -10.59 0.80
C TRP A 365 6.19 -9.84 0.23
N TYR A 366 6.62 -8.76 0.90
CA TYR A 366 7.77 -7.93 0.49
C TYR A 366 8.99 -8.77 0.07
N ARG A 367 9.43 -9.72 0.91
CA ARG A 367 10.62 -10.53 0.60
C ARG A 367 10.43 -11.47 -0.59
N ALA A 368 9.20 -11.94 -0.84
CA ALA A 368 8.93 -12.80 -1.99
C ALA A 368 9.06 -12.01 -3.29
N ILE A 369 8.44 -10.83 -3.33
CA ILE A 369 8.52 -9.88 -4.45
C ILE A 369 9.97 -9.43 -4.65
N GLU A 370 10.67 -9.08 -3.57
CA GLU A 370 12.07 -8.62 -3.61
C GLU A 370 12.96 -9.69 -4.22
N ARG A 371 12.79 -10.96 -3.82
CA ARG A 371 13.51 -12.08 -4.39
C ARG A 371 13.24 -12.25 -5.88
N GLN A 372 12.00 -12.08 -6.35
CA GLN A 372 11.69 -12.13 -7.78
C GLN A 372 12.46 -11.03 -8.54
N VAL A 373 12.45 -9.80 -8.04
CA VAL A 373 13.18 -8.67 -8.64
C VAL A 373 14.68 -8.89 -8.65
N GLU A 374 15.26 -9.43 -7.57
CA GLU A 374 16.68 -9.78 -7.47
C GLU A 374 17.09 -10.81 -8.54
N ILE A 375 16.30 -11.87 -8.72
CA ILE A 375 16.56 -12.89 -9.75
C ILE A 375 16.49 -12.30 -11.16
N LEU A 376 15.51 -11.43 -11.43
CA LEU A 376 15.40 -10.75 -12.72
C LEU A 376 16.60 -9.82 -12.97
N LYS A 377 17.07 -9.13 -11.92
CA LYS A 377 18.28 -8.30 -11.98
C LYS A 377 19.52 -9.13 -12.28
N GLU A 378 19.68 -10.28 -11.62
CA GLU A 378 20.76 -11.24 -11.91
C GLU A 378 20.71 -11.76 -13.35
N MET A 379 19.51 -11.95 -13.91
CA MET A 379 19.32 -12.31 -15.32
C MET A 379 19.69 -11.17 -16.29
N GLY A 380 19.80 -9.94 -15.80
CA GLY A 380 20.15 -8.75 -16.57
C GLY A 380 18.94 -7.90 -17.01
N CYS A 381 17.75 -8.17 -16.46
CA CYS A 381 16.56 -7.33 -16.68
C CYS A 381 16.73 -5.95 -16.04
N ASN A 382 16.15 -4.95 -16.69
CA ASN A 382 16.08 -3.58 -16.17
C ASN A 382 14.67 -2.99 -16.21
N ALA A 383 13.68 -3.75 -16.68
CA ALA A 383 12.29 -3.34 -16.69
C ALA A 383 11.34 -4.51 -16.37
N ILE A 384 10.19 -4.19 -15.79
CA ILE A 384 9.05 -5.09 -15.63
C ILE A 384 7.83 -4.39 -16.21
N ARG A 385 7.03 -5.09 -17.00
CA ARG A 385 5.63 -4.74 -17.25
C ARG A 385 4.78 -5.51 -16.25
N VAL A 386 3.99 -4.79 -15.46
CA VAL A 386 3.13 -5.36 -14.44
C VAL A 386 1.84 -5.84 -15.12
N THR A 387 1.81 -7.09 -15.55
CA THR A 387 0.73 -7.59 -16.41
C THR A 387 -0.36 -8.26 -15.58
N HIS A 388 -1.63 -7.88 -15.66
CA HIS A 388 -2.25 -6.81 -16.48
C HIS A 388 -3.11 -5.93 -15.56
N ASN A 389 -2.49 -5.48 -14.49
CA ASN A 389 -3.15 -4.84 -13.36
C ASN A 389 -2.14 -4.09 -12.49
N PRO A 390 -2.58 -3.09 -11.72
CA PRO A 390 -1.69 -2.26 -10.91
C PRO A 390 -0.80 -3.07 -9.98
N ALA A 391 0.44 -2.62 -9.82
CA ALA A 391 1.42 -3.20 -8.92
C ALA A 391 0.97 -3.16 -7.45
N ALA A 392 1.52 -4.07 -6.65
CA ALA A 392 1.46 -3.92 -5.20
C ALA A 392 2.38 -2.76 -4.77
N PRO A 393 2.03 -1.96 -3.75
CA PRO A 393 2.91 -0.91 -3.23
C PRO A 393 4.33 -1.42 -2.94
N GLU A 394 4.44 -2.66 -2.45
CA GLU A 394 5.71 -3.32 -2.16
C GLU A 394 6.57 -3.49 -3.44
N LEU A 395 5.98 -3.82 -4.59
CA LEU A 395 6.73 -3.91 -5.85
C LEU A 395 7.25 -2.54 -6.30
N ILE A 396 6.49 -1.47 -6.07
CA ILE A 396 6.90 -0.10 -6.39
C ILE A 396 8.11 0.31 -5.54
N GLU A 397 8.03 0.08 -4.23
CA GLU A 397 9.13 0.34 -3.28
C GLU A 397 10.40 -0.45 -3.68
N ILE A 398 10.26 -1.76 -3.86
CA ILE A 398 11.38 -2.63 -4.27
C ILE A 398 11.97 -2.17 -5.61
N ALA A 399 11.13 -1.76 -6.56
CA ALA A 399 11.58 -1.30 -7.86
C ALA A 399 12.34 0.03 -7.76
N ASN A 400 11.90 0.94 -6.90
CA ASN A 400 12.62 2.18 -6.60
C ASN A 400 14.01 1.85 -6.03
N GLU A 401 14.08 0.99 -5.01
CA GLU A 401 15.32 0.65 -4.30
C GLU A 401 16.31 -0.17 -5.14
N LYS A 402 15.82 -1.15 -5.90
CA LYS A 402 16.66 -2.08 -6.69
C LYS A 402 16.94 -1.55 -8.10
N GLY A 403 16.40 -0.38 -8.45
CA GLY A 403 16.55 0.22 -9.78
C GLY A 403 15.81 -0.55 -10.87
N MET A 404 14.62 -1.09 -10.63
CA MET A 404 13.83 -1.75 -11.68
C MET A 404 12.88 -0.74 -12.30
N MET A 405 12.92 -0.54 -13.63
CA MET A 405 11.91 0.31 -14.27
C MET A 405 10.57 -0.43 -14.38
N LEU A 406 9.47 0.27 -14.18
CA LEU A 406 8.13 -0.31 -14.26
C LEU A 406 7.31 0.32 -15.38
N ILE A 407 6.61 -0.55 -16.12
CA ILE A 407 5.46 -0.20 -16.93
C ILE A 407 4.26 -0.73 -16.15
N ASP A 408 3.65 0.15 -15.37
CA ASP A 408 2.51 -0.23 -14.54
C ASP A 408 1.23 -0.21 -15.40
N GLU A 409 0.40 -1.24 -15.30
CA GLU A 409 -0.70 -1.45 -16.24
C GLU A 409 -2.04 -1.47 -15.52
N ALA A 410 -2.96 -0.61 -15.95
CA ALA A 410 -4.23 -0.44 -15.29
C ALA A 410 -5.18 -1.61 -15.52
N PHE A 411 -5.28 -2.13 -16.76
CA PHE A 411 -6.38 -3.01 -17.14
C PHE A 411 -5.97 -4.10 -18.13
N ASP A 412 -6.55 -5.29 -17.99
CA ASP A 412 -6.55 -6.30 -19.04
C ASP A 412 -7.69 -6.10 -20.03
N THR A 413 -8.90 -5.85 -19.51
CA THR A 413 -10.08 -5.62 -20.32
C THR A 413 -10.74 -4.29 -19.98
N TRP A 414 -11.49 -3.77 -20.95
CA TRP A 414 -12.36 -2.62 -20.75
C TRP A 414 -13.79 -3.11 -20.54
N THR A 415 -14.71 -2.80 -21.45
CA THR A 415 -16.16 -3.01 -21.25
C THR A 415 -16.68 -4.38 -21.68
N ASN A 416 -15.83 -5.32 -22.09
CA ASN A 416 -16.27 -6.64 -22.55
C ASN A 416 -15.46 -7.75 -21.86
N PRO A 417 -16.11 -8.85 -21.43
CA PRO A 417 -15.38 -9.93 -20.77
C PRO A 417 -14.50 -10.67 -21.77
N LYS A 418 -13.31 -11.10 -21.32
CA LYS A 418 -12.43 -11.96 -22.12
C LYS A 418 -12.62 -13.43 -21.77
N ASN A 419 -12.41 -14.32 -22.73
CA ASN A 419 -12.41 -15.79 -22.54
C ASN A 419 -13.71 -16.39 -21.96
N GLY A 420 -14.81 -15.62 -21.92
CA GLY A 420 -16.04 -16.05 -21.25
C GLY A 420 -16.06 -15.78 -19.74
N ASN A 421 -15.10 -14.99 -19.23
CA ASN A 421 -15.00 -14.58 -17.82
C ASN A 421 -16.05 -13.52 -17.48
N VAL A 422 -17.32 -13.93 -17.38
CA VAL A 422 -18.48 -13.05 -17.15
C VAL A 422 -18.47 -12.32 -15.80
N HIS A 423 -17.53 -12.64 -14.92
CA HIS A 423 -17.33 -11.96 -13.64
C HIS A 423 -15.99 -11.21 -13.56
N ASP A 424 -15.29 -11.03 -14.69
CA ASP A 424 -14.10 -10.17 -14.74
C ASP A 424 -14.47 -8.69 -14.57
N TYR A 425 -13.44 -7.83 -14.52
CA TYR A 425 -13.62 -6.40 -14.28
C TYR A 425 -14.46 -5.67 -15.33
N SER A 426 -14.68 -6.24 -16.52
CA SER A 426 -15.52 -5.61 -17.55
C SER A 426 -16.96 -5.36 -17.10
N LYS A 427 -17.44 -6.14 -16.14
CA LYS A 427 -18.74 -5.94 -15.50
C LYS A 427 -18.85 -4.59 -14.79
N TRP A 428 -17.71 -4.05 -14.36
CA TRP A 428 -17.63 -2.85 -13.50
C TRP A 428 -17.00 -1.65 -14.21
N PHE A 429 -16.20 -1.87 -15.27
CA PHE A 429 -15.40 -0.85 -15.94
C PHE A 429 -16.15 0.48 -16.18
N ASP A 430 -17.35 0.42 -16.76
CA ASP A 430 -18.17 1.61 -17.10
C ASP A 430 -19.37 1.79 -16.15
N VAL A 431 -19.29 1.24 -14.94
CA VAL A 431 -20.31 1.40 -13.90
C VAL A 431 -19.92 2.58 -13.01
N ALA A 432 -20.86 3.50 -12.79
CA ALA A 432 -20.68 4.61 -11.87
C ALA A 432 -20.58 4.14 -10.42
N ILE A 433 -19.75 4.80 -9.63
CA ILE A 433 -19.70 4.64 -8.18
C ILE A 433 -21.02 5.16 -7.60
N GLY A 434 -21.65 4.38 -6.71
CA GLY A 434 -22.90 4.76 -6.05
C GLY A 434 -22.69 5.89 -5.03
N ASP A 435 -23.68 6.78 -4.90
CA ASP A 435 -23.64 7.93 -3.97
C ASP A 435 -23.53 7.52 -2.49
N ASP A 436 -23.91 6.29 -2.15
CA ASP A 436 -23.85 5.70 -0.82
C ASP A 436 -22.50 5.03 -0.49
N ASN A 437 -21.59 4.96 -1.47
CA ASN A 437 -20.28 4.38 -1.29
C ASN A 437 -19.27 5.41 -0.77
N ALA A 438 -18.82 5.28 0.48
CA ALA A 438 -17.92 6.24 1.12
C ALA A 438 -16.43 6.05 0.74
N ILE A 439 -16.14 5.43 -0.40
CA ILE A 439 -14.77 5.17 -0.85
C ILE A 439 -14.03 6.48 -1.07
N LEU A 440 -12.84 6.61 -0.50
CA LEU A 440 -12.05 7.83 -0.60
C LEU A 440 -11.47 7.98 -2.02
N GLY A 441 -11.59 9.18 -2.58
CA GLY A 441 -11.16 9.49 -3.95
C GLY A 441 -12.23 9.24 -5.02
N GLY A 442 -13.37 8.64 -4.66
CA GLY A 442 -14.55 8.57 -5.51
C GLY A 442 -15.25 9.93 -5.61
N GLU A 443 -15.77 10.25 -6.79
CA GLU A 443 -16.60 11.43 -7.03
C GLU A 443 -17.95 10.99 -7.63
N ALA A 444 -18.98 11.82 -7.49
CA ALA A 444 -20.28 11.55 -8.09
C ALA A 444 -20.16 11.37 -9.61
N ASP A 445 -20.88 10.38 -10.15
CA ASP A 445 -20.84 9.97 -11.56
C ASP A 445 -19.48 9.46 -12.07
N MET A 446 -18.46 9.32 -11.23
CA MET A 446 -17.18 8.71 -11.62
C MET A 446 -17.38 7.22 -11.90
N THR A 447 -16.87 6.72 -13.04
CA THR A 447 -16.86 5.28 -13.32
C THR A 447 -15.77 4.58 -12.53
N TRP A 448 -15.94 3.27 -12.26
CA TRP A 448 -14.89 2.49 -11.61
C TRP A 448 -13.57 2.52 -12.37
N ALA A 449 -13.58 2.46 -13.71
CA ALA A 449 -12.34 2.56 -14.48
C ALA A 449 -11.62 3.90 -14.29
N GLU A 450 -12.36 5.01 -14.17
CA GLU A 450 -11.76 6.31 -13.88
C GLU A 450 -11.18 6.37 -12.46
N PHE A 451 -11.90 5.84 -11.48
CA PHE A 451 -11.42 5.74 -10.11
C PHE A 451 -10.13 4.91 -10.02
N ASP A 452 -10.16 3.71 -10.57
CA ASP A 452 -9.08 2.72 -10.44
C ASP A 452 -7.80 3.17 -11.17
N ILE A 453 -7.93 3.83 -12.34
CA ILE A 453 -6.75 4.39 -13.01
C ILE A 453 -6.18 5.61 -12.26
N LYS A 454 -7.04 6.45 -11.66
CA LYS A 454 -6.60 7.56 -10.81
C LYS A 454 -5.90 7.04 -9.56
N ALA A 455 -6.41 5.97 -8.93
CA ALA A 455 -5.81 5.34 -7.76
C ALA A 455 -4.40 4.81 -8.09
N MET A 456 -4.24 4.06 -9.18
CA MET A 456 -2.94 3.58 -9.67
C MET A 456 -1.94 4.73 -9.87
N VAL A 457 -2.34 5.78 -10.59
CA VAL A 457 -1.44 6.92 -10.87
C VAL A 457 -1.12 7.71 -9.60
N ASN A 458 -2.09 7.93 -8.71
CA ASN A 458 -1.88 8.71 -7.50
C ASN A 458 -0.91 8.04 -6.53
N GLN A 459 -0.99 6.72 -6.37
CA GLN A 459 -0.07 5.93 -5.56
C GLN A 459 1.38 6.12 -6.03
N ASP A 460 1.60 6.13 -7.35
CA ASP A 460 2.93 5.92 -7.91
C ASP A 460 3.53 7.15 -8.63
N LYS A 461 2.82 8.27 -8.69
CA LYS A 461 3.23 9.48 -9.45
C LYS A 461 4.61 10.04 -9.08
N ASN A 462 5.11 9.77 -7.88
CA ASN A 462 6.45 10.18 -7.44
C ASN A 462 7.51 9.08 -7.58
N SER A 463 7.12 7.84 -7.90
CA SER A 463 8.04 6.73 -8.06
C SER A 463 9.00 6.97 -9.22
N PRO A 464 10.33 6.98 -8.98
CA PRO A 464 11.29 7.00 -10.06
C PRO A 464 11.33 5.69 -10.84
N ALA A 465 10.80 4.57 -10.33
CA ALA A 465 10.71 3.33 -11.08
C ALA A 465 9.67 3.38 -12.21
N VAL A 466 8.51 4.02 -12.02
CA VAL A 466 7.42 4.01 -13.02
C VAL A 466 7.74 4.92 -14.21
N ILE A 467 8.03 4.33 -15.36
CA ILE A 467 8.39 5.06 -16.58
C ILE A 467 7.22 5.24 -17.56
N MET A 468 6.18 4.42 -17.45
CA MET A 468 4.97 4.45 -18.29
C MET A 468 3.77 3.87 -17.55
N TYR A 469 2.59 4.41 -17.82
CA TYR A 469 1.31 3.83 -17.44
C TYR A 469 0.66 3.20 -18.69
N SER A 470 0.39 1.90 -18.64
CA SER A 470 -0.31 1.17 -19.69
C SER A 470 -1.80 1.12 -19.38
N LEU A 471 -2.63 1.40 -20.39
CA LEU A 471 -4.09 1.58 -20.20
C LEU A 471 -4.90 0.31 -20.48
N GLY A 472 -4.27 -0.74 -20.99
CA GLY A 472 -4.98 -1.88 -21.56
C GLY A 472 -4.05 -2.89 -22.21
N ASN A 473 -4.34 -4.18 -22.04
CA ASN A 473 -3.68 -5.26 -22.77
C ASN A 473 -4.65 -5.87 -23.78
N GLU A 474 -4.31 -5.92 -25.07
CA GLU A 474 -5.08 -6.66 -26.09
C GLU A 474 -6.61 -6.51 -25.93
N VAL A 475 -7.08 -5.27 -25.76
CA VAL A 475 -8.44 -4.97 -25.25
C VAL A 475 -9.58 -5.42 -26.17
N LEU A 476 -9.25 -5.90 -27.38
CA LEU A 476 -10.17 -6.45 -28.36
C LEU A 476 -10.00 -7.97 -28.56
N GLU A 477 -9.07 -8.60 -27.85
CA GLU A 477 -8.79 -10.03 -27.95
C GLU A 477 -9.66 -10.81 -26.96
N GLY A 478 -10.17 -11.98 -27.38
CA GLY A 478 -10.97 -12.86 -26.50
C GLY A 478 -12.36 -12.34 -26.09
N ILE A 479 -12.79 -11.16 -26.57
CA ILE A 479 -14.15 -10.63 -26.42
C ILE A 479 -15.04 -11.31 -27.49
N SER A 480 -16.12 -11.98 -27.08
CA SER A 480 -16.83 -12.98 -27.91
C SER A 480 -17.11 -12.56 -29.37
N GLY A 481 -16.64 -13.36 -30.34
CA GLY A 481 -16.96 -13.13 -31.77
C GLY A 481 -16.49 -14.17 -32.79
N ASN A 482 -15.41 -14.96 -32.57
CA ASN A 482 -15.11 -16.18 -33.33
C ASN A 482 -13.86 -16.84 -32.75
N ALA A 483 -14.01 -17.91 -31.97
CA ALA A 483 -12.87 -18.70 -31.51
C ALA A 483 -12.21 -19.53 -32.65
N ASN A 484 -12.71 -19.45 -33.89
CA ASN A 484 -12.18 -20.22 -35.03
C ASN A 484 -10.78 -19.80 -35.51
N ASN A 485 -10.19 -18.76 -34.92
CA ASN A 485 -8.81 -18.34 -35.21
C ASN A 485 -7.84 -18.63 -34.05
N TYR A 486 -8.26 -19.39 -33.04
CA TYR A 486 -7.37 -20.06 -32.09
C TYR A 486 -7.26 -21.55 -32.38
#